data_AF-E7FM46-F1
#
_entry.id   AF-E7FM46-F1
#
_cell.length_a   1.000
_cell.length_b   1.000
_cell.length_c   1.000
_cell.angle_alpha   90.00
_cell.angle_beta   90.00
_cell.angle_gamma   90.00
#
_symmetry.space_group_name_H-M   'P 1'
#
loop_
_entity.id
_entity.type
_entity.pdbx_description
1 polymer ?
#
loop_
_entity_poly.entity_id
_entity_poly.type
_entity_poly.pdbx_seq_one_letter_code
_entity_poly.pdbx_strand_id
1 'polypeptide(L)'
;LGTRDNPARTCKDLYMCHKTFPDGMYWIDPNQGCSKDAIQVFCNLTAGGETCVEPDEMRKSHRMATWRDENPKDWFSDYIRGFPISYTRVGVVQLTFLRLLHAKATQNFTYYCSNSIAWYDSGSGRYSKAVTLQGNHDTDYTWDSKTKPNVIYDGCKDGKYDKTVFEITTAKMFELPITDLKVVDIGKDDQR
;
A
#
# COMPACT_ATOMS: atom_id res chain seq x y z
N LEU A 1 10.40 25.27 -8.94
CA LEU A 1 10.09 24.74 -7.59
C LEU A 1 9.37 23.41 -7.78
N GLY A 2 9.71 22.40 -6.98
CA GLY A 2 9.23 21.03 -7.20
C GLY A 2 9.91 20.33 -8.38
N THR A 3 11.08 20.82 -8.81
CA THR A 3 11.91 20.26 -9.88
C THR A 3 13.12 19.58 -9.27
N ARG A 4 13.82 18.69 -10.00
CA ARG A 4 14.98 17.98 -9.46
C ARG A 4 16.07 18.91 -8.93
N ASP A 5 16.34 20.03 -9.62
CA ASP A 5 17.35 21.01 -9.21
C ASP A 5 16.86 21.95 -8.09
N ASN A 6 15.55 22.01 -7.85
CA ASN A 6 14.93 22.87 -6.85
C ASN A 6 13.69 22.17 -6.26
N PRO A 7 13.90 21.09 -5.47
CA PRO A 7 12.82 20.30 -4.91
C PRO A 7 12.08 21.10 -3.82
N ALA A 8 10.79 20.83 -3.65
CA ALA A 8 10.05 21.35 -2.50
C ALA A 8 10.33 20.48 -1.27
N ARG A 9 10.00 20.92 -0.04
CA ARG A 9 10.15 20.04 1.14
C ARG A 9 9.10 18.91 1.15
N THR A 10 7.84 19.25 0.89
CA THR A 10 6.73 18.30 0.72
C THR A 10 5.76 18.82 -0.35
N CYS A 11 4.83 17.96 -0.81
CA CYS A 11 3.73 18.39 -1.66
C CYS A 11 2.81 19.40 -0.97
N LYS A 12 2.70 19.32 0.37
CA LYS A 12 1.92 20.26 1.18
C LYS A 12 2.53 21.66 1.15
N ASP A 13 3.85 21.75 1.30
CA ASP A 13 4.58 23.03 1.21
C ASP A 13 4.46 23.62 -0.20
N LEU A 14 4.58 22.78 -1.23
CA LEU A 14 4.40 23.19 -2.63
C LEU A 14 2.99 23.77 -2.86
N TYR A 15 1.95 23.08 -2.39
CA TYR A 15 0.56 23.52 -2.47
C TYR A 15 0.33 24.84 -1.75
N MET A 16 0.85 25.00 -0.52
CA MET A 16 0.66 26.22 0.27
C MET A 16 1.30 27.45 -0.40
N CYS A 17 2.48 27.29 -1.00
CA CYS A 17 3.19 28.37 -1.69
C CYS A 17 2.61 28.65 -3.09
N HIS A 18 2.13 27.62 -3.81
CA HIS A 18 1.69 27.72 -5.20
C HIS A 18 0.39 26.95 -5.45
N LYS A 19 -0.74 27.48 -4.95
CA LYS A 19 -2.07 26.86 -5.06
C LYS A 19 -2.57 26.62 -6.49
N THR A 20 -1.97 27.27 -7.49
CA THR A 20 -2.37 27.14 -8.91
C THR A 20 -1.62 26.02 -9.64
N PHE A 21 -0.67 25.34 -8.99
CA PHE A 21 0.03 24.23 -9.62
C PHE A 21 -0.93 23.03 -9.79
N PRO A 22 -0.83 22.30 -10.91
CA PRO A 22 -1.67 21.13 -11.15
C PRO A 22 -1.18 19.91 -10.37
N ASP A 23 -2.04 18.91 -10.23
CA ASP A 23 -1.61 17.59 -9.75
C ASP A 23 -0.59 16.98 -10.72
N GLY A 24 0.39 16.25 -10.20
CA GLY A 24 1.42 15.65 -11.06
C GLY A 24 2.65 15.15 -10.33
N MET A 25 3.66 14.76 -11.11
CA MET A 25 4.94 14.31 -10.57
C MET A 25 5.84 15.50 -10.25
N TYR A 26 6.31 15.57 -9.02
CA TYR A 26 7.21 16.61 -8.52
C TYR A 26 8.38 15.98 -7.77
N TRP A 27 9.45 16.76 -7.62
CA TRP A 27 10.58 16.41 -6.78
C TRP A 27 10.45 17.08 -5.41
N ILE A 28 10.59 16.27 -4.36
CA ILE A 28 10.60 16.74 -2.98
C ILE A 28 11.84 16.28 -2.23
N ASP A 29 12.23 17.04 -1.22
CA ASP A 29 13.37 16.79 -0.34
C ASP A 29 12.99 16.94 1.15
N PRO A 30 12.30 15.92 1.73
CA PRO A 30 11.82 15.95 3.10
C PRO A 30 12.90 16.12 4.18
N ASN A 31 14.05 15.46 4.02
CA ASN A 31 15.18 15.54 4.95
C ASN A 31 16.02 16.82 4.78
N GLN A 32 15.84 17.54 3.67
CA GLN A 32 16.61 18.73 3.30
C GLN A 32 18.11 18.44 3.19
N GLY A 33 18.92 19.49 3.18
CA GLY A 33 20.37 19.39 3.09
C GLY A 33 20.81 19.24 1.64
N CYS A 34 21.37 18.08 1.29
CA CYS A 34 21.90 17.86 -0.05
C CYS A 34 20.81 17.35 -0.99
N SER A 35 20.23 18.23 -1.81
CA SER A 35 19.12 17.92 -2.73
C SER A 35 19.37 16.80 -3.76
N LYS A 36 20.55 16.19 -3.80
CA LYS A 36 20.88 15.06 -4.68
C LYS A 36 20.13 13.77 -4.32
N ASP A 37 19.67 13.64 -3.07
CA ASP A 37 18.85 12.51 -2.59
C ASP A 37 17.35 12.83 -2.58
N ALA A 38 16.94 13.93 -3.21
CA ALA A 38 15.53 14.26 -3.42
C ALA A 38 14.82 13.12 -4.17
N ILE A 39 13.54 12.95 -3.86
CA ILE A 39 12.70 11.87 -4.37
C ILE A 39 11.63 12.43 -5.31
N GLN A 40 11.29 11.66 -6.34
CA GLN A 40 10.15 11.97 -7.20
C GLN A 40 8.88 11.32 -6.62
N VAL A 41 7.82 12.10 -6.48
CA VAL A 41 6.54 11.69 -5.90
C VAL A 41 5.39 12.25 -6.73
N PHE A 42 4.21 11.67 -6.60
CA PHE A 42 3.00 12.30 -7.10
C PHE A 42 2.46 13.25 -6.03
N CYS A 43 2.25 14.52 -6.40
CA CYS A 43 1.58 15.47 -5.54
C CYS A 43 0.12 15.63 -5.98
N ASN A 44 -0.79 15.30 -5.06
CA ASN A 44 -2.20 15.61 -5.22
C ASN A 44 -2.48 16.98 -4.54
N LEU A 45 -2.25 18.05 -5.29
CA LEU A 45 -2.41 19.43 -4.85
C LEU A 45 -3.90 19.78 -4.70
N THR A 46 -4.78 19.19 -5.51
CA THR A 46 -6.24 19.35 -5.38
C THR A 46 -6.79 18.69 -4.10
N ALA A 47 -6.18 17.59 -3.63
CA ALA A 47 -6.42 17.00 -2.31
C ALA A 47 -5.71 17.74 -1.15
N GLY A 48 -5.35 19.01 -1.35
CA GLY A 48 -4.73 19.82 -0.33
C GLY A 48 -3.24 19.53 -0.11
N GLY A 49 -2.56 18.96 -1.10
CA GLY A 49 -1.11 18.73 -1.10
C GLY A 49 -0.67 17.40 -0.52
N GLU A 50 -1.41 16.31 -0.81
CA GLU A 50 -0.98 14.96 -0.42
C GLU A 50 0.31 14.57 -1.14
N THR A 51 1.20 13.91 -0.41
CA THR A 51 2.44 13.35 -0.95
C THR A 51 2.26 11.85 -1.17
N CYS A 52 2.13 11.43 -2.43
CA CYS A 52 1.91 10.03 -2.78
C CYS A 52 3.23 9.38 -3.23
N VAL A 53 3.62 8.34 -2.50
CA VAL A 53 4.83 7.55 -2.75
C VAL A 53 4.41 6.19 -3.32
N GLU A 54 4.96 5.82 -4.47
CA GLU A 54 4.70 4.52 -5.08
C GLU A 54 5.69 3.44 -4.58
N PRO A 55 5.25 2.17 -4.48
CA PRO A 55 6.16 1.06 -4.26
C PRO A 55 7.13 0.87 -5.44
N ASP A 56 8.15 0.06 -5.26
CA ASP A 56 9.12 -0.28 -6.30
C ASP A 56 8.44 -1.04 -7.46
N GLU A 57 8.71 -0.64 -8.71
CA GLU A 57 8.01 -1.14 -9.90
C GLU A 57 7.93 -2.67 -9.97
N MET A 58 9.03 -3.36 -9.65
CA MET A 58 9.10 -4.82 -9.68
C MET A 58 8.50 -5.49 -8.45
N ARG A 59 8.22 -4.72 -7.38
CA ARG A 59 7.69 -5.21 -6.10
C ARG A 59 6.33 -4.61 -5.73
N LYS A 60 5.67 -3.90 -6.64
CA LYS A 60 4.36 -3.28 -6.38
C LYS A 60 3.17 -4.21 -6.62
N SER A 61 3.34 -5.24 -7.44
CA SER A 61 2.26 -6.15 -7.82
C SER A 61 2.79 -7.48 -8.35
N HIS A 62 2.08 -8.56 -8.07
CA HIS A 62 2.30 -9.87 -8.71
C HIS A 62 1.16 -10.16 -9.70
N ARG A 63 1.44 -10.88 -10.78
CA ARG A 63 0.38 -11.35 -11.69
C ARG A 63 -0.40 -12.48 -11.02
N MET A 64 -1.72 -12.47 -11.13
CA MET A 64 -2.59 -13.52 -10.59
C MET A 64 -2.06 -14.93 -10.96
N ALA A 65 -1.93 -15.80 -9.95
CA ALA A 65 -1.25 -17.09 -10.05
C ALA A 65 -1.83 -18.10 -9.08
N THR A 66 -1.66 -19.39 -9.37
CA THR A 66 -2.04 -20.48 -8.47
C THR A 66 -0.87 -20.85 -7.56
N TRP A 67 -1.14 -21.05 -6.26
CA TRP A 67 -0.15 -21.29 -5.20
C TRP A 67 -0.33 -22.66 -4.55
N ARG A 68 -0.14 -23.76 -5.31
CA ARG A 68 -0.47 -25.13 -4.87
C ARG A 68 0.46 -25.67 -3.79
N ASP A 69 1.75 -25.36 -3.96
CA ASP A 69 2.83 -25.91 -3.12
C ASP A 69 3.17 -24.98 -1.94
N GLU A 70 2.43 -23.88 -1.79
CA GLU A 70 2.63 -22.89 -0.75
C GLU A 70 1.64 -23.10 0.40
N ASN A 71 2.03 -22.69 1.60
CA ASN A 71 1.20 -22.80 2.79
C ASN A 71 0.24 -21.59 2.90
N PRO A 72 -1.10 -21.78 2.93
CA PRO A 72 -2.11 -20.71 3.00
C PRO A 72 -2.12 -19.87 4.31
N LYS A 73 -1.03 -19.84 5.06
CA LYS A 73 -0.88 -19.04 6.30
C LYS A 73 0.48 -18.41 6.44
N ASP A 74 1.39 -18.70 5.52
CA ASP A 74 2.69 -18.04 5.46
C ASP A 74 2.55 -16.72 4.72
N TRP A 75 3.52 -15.84 4.90
CA TRP A 75 3.50 -14.55 4.22
C TRP A 75 3.78 -14.74 2.74
N PHE A 76 3.22 -13.87 1.90
CA PHE A 76 3.46 -13.91 0.47
C PHE A 76 4.96 -13.80 0.17
N SER A 77 5.73 -13.03 0.94
CA SER A 77 7.18 -12.97 0.77
C SER A 77 7.94 -14.27 1.08
N ASP A 78 7.35 -15.20 1.83
CA ASP A 78 7.94 -16.50 2.14
C ASP A 78 7.76 -17.53 1.00
N TYR A 79 6.83 -17.27 0.07
CA TYR A 79 6.57 -18.16 -1.06
C TYR A 79 7.74 -18.19 -2.04
N ILE A 80 7.89 -19.30 -2.80
CA ILE A 80 9.01 -19.48 -3.74
C ILE A 80 9.08 -18.35 -4.78
N ARG A 81 7.91 -17.86 -5.23
CA ARG A 81 7.79 -16.74 -6.19
C ARG A 81 7.27 -15.46 -5.53
N GLY A 82 7.26 -15.47 -4.21
CA GLY A 82 6.89 -14.38 -3.33
C GLY A 82 7.91 -13.25 -3.30
N PHE A 83 7.48 -12.08 -2.84
CA PHE A 83 8.39 -11.00 -2.47
C PHE A 83 7.70 -9.97 -1.56
N PRO A 84 8.44 -9.29 -0.69
CA PRO A 84 7.88 -8.17 0.06
C PRO A 84 7.64 -6.97 -0.86
N ILE A 85 6.58 -6.22 -0.56
CA ILE A 85 6.33 -4.93 -1.19
C ILE A 85 7.36 -3.94 -0.67
N SER A 86 8.13 -3.34 -1.57
CA SER A 86 9.25 -2.47 -1.19
C SER A 86 9.09 -1.04 -1.67
N TYR A 87 9.69 -0.11 -0.93
CA TYR A 87 9.72 1.33 -1.23
C TYR A 87 11.18 1.84 -1.17
N THR A 88 12.13 0.98 -1.54
CA THR A 88 13.56 1.26 -1.31
C THR A 88 14.07 2.40 -2.17
N ARG A 89 13.43 2.68 -3.32
CA ARG A 89 13.75 3.86 -4.16
C ARG A 89 13.60 5.19 -3.44
N VAL A 90 12.75 5.24 -2.41
CA VAL A 90 12.52 6.45 -1.60
C VAL A 90 13.58 6.57 -0.52
N GLY A 91 14.03 5.44 0.02
CA GLY A 91 15.00 5.37 1.11
C GLY A 91 14.38 5.61 2.49
N VAL A 92 14.97 4.99 3.50
CA VAL A 92 14.46 5.01 4.89
C VAL A 92 14.48 6.42 5.49
N VAL A 93 15.50 7.22 5.15
CA VAL A 93 15.64 8.59 5.66
C VAL A 93 14.50 9.47 5.15
N GLN A 94 14.25 9.49 3.83
CA GLN A 94 13.17 10.31 3.27
C GLN A 94 11.78 9.85 3.75
N LEU A 95 11.53 8.53 3.83
CA LEU A 95 10.28 8.02 4.41
C LEU A 95 10.11 8.44 5.88
N THR A 96 11.19 8.44 6.67
CA THR A 96 11.13 8.86 8.08
C THR A 96 10.76 10.33 8.20
N PHE A 97 11.34 11.21 7.39
CA PHE A 97 10.96 12.62 7.38
C PHE A 97 9.53 12.84 6.87
N LEU A 98 9.08 12.09 5.86
CA LEU A 98 7.69 12.13 5.43
C LEU A 98 6.73 11.77 6.57
N ARG A 99 7.04 10.74 7.37
CA ARG A 99 6.26 10.37 8.55
C ARG A 99 6.21 11.48 9.60
N LEU A 100 7.31 12.21 9.81
CA LEU A 100 7.39 13.32 10.77
C LEU A 100 6.65 14.58 10.29
N LEU A 101 6.55 14.77 8.97
CA LEU A 101 5.97 15.96 8.35
C LEU A 101 4.48 15.84 8.02
N HIS A 102 3.88 14.67 8.27
CA HIS A 102 2.47 14.42 8.02
C HIS A 102 1.78 13.90 9.29
N ALA A 103 0.51 14.23 9.46
CA ALA A 103 -0.31 13.80 10.60
C ALA A 103 -1.16 12.56 10.32
N LYS A 104 -1.26 12.16 9.05
CA LYS A 104 -2.14 11.10 8.57
C LYS A 104 -1.55 10.48 7.31
N ALA A 105 -1.68 9.16 7.18
CA ALA A 105 -1.37 8.41 5.98
C ALA A 105 -2.58 7.57 5.57
N THR A 106 -2.76 7.44 4.26
CA THR A 106 -3.76 6.58 3.63
C THR A 106 -3.08 5.72 2.58
N GLN A 107 -3.42 4.43 2.54
CA GLN A 107 -2.94 3.51 1.52
C GLN A 107 -4.07 2.58 1.08
N ASN A 108 -4.20 2.43 -0.24
CA ASN A 108 -5.09 1.43 -0.83
C ASN A 108 -4.30 0.18 -1.21
N PHE A 109 -4.92 -0.98 -1.00
CA PHE A 109 -4.41 -2.27 -1.45
C PHE A 109 -5.50 -3.03 -2.18
N THR A 110 -5.19 -3.57 -3.35
CA THR A 110 -6.16 -4.33 -4.15
C THR A 110 -5.71 -5.78 -4.26
N TYR A 111 -6.57 -6.69 -3.83
CA TYR A 111 -6.43 -8.12 -4.04
C TYR A 111 -7.32 -8.54 -5.20
N TYR A 112 -6.75 -9.14 -6.23
CA TYR A 112 -7.51 -9.73 -7.34
C TYR A 112 -7.68 -11.22 -7.08
N CYS A 113 -8.86 -11.75 -7.38
CA CYS A 113 -9.22 -13.12 -7.02
C CYS A 113 -9.89 -13.86 -8.18
N SER A 114 -9.75 -15.19 -8.17
CA SER A 114 -10.56 -16.14 -8.94
C SER A 114 -10.76 -17.41 -8.11
N ASN A 115 -12.01 -17.76 -7.78
CA ASN A 115 -12.34 -18.88 -6.87
C ASN A 115 -11.72 -18.76 -5.47
N SER A 116 -11.30 -17.56 -5.08
CA SER A 116 -10.67 -17.26 -3.78
C SER A 116 -11.43 -16.15 -3.06
N ILE A 117 -11.66 -16.33 -1.76
CA ILE A 117 -12.23 -15.31 -0.88
C ILE A 117 -11.14 -14.40 -0.33
N ALA A 118 -11.32 -13.09 -0.48
CA ALA A 118 -10.39 -12.10 0.04
C ALA A 118 -10.78 -11.54 1.42
N TRP A 119 -12.08 -11.49 1.72
CA TRP A 119 -12.58 -10.81 2.93
C TRP A 119 -13.81 -11.48 3.53
N TYR A 120 -15.01 -11.14 3.08
CA TYR A 120 -16.25 -11.76 3.55
C TYR A 120 -16.60 -12.97 2.68
N ASP A 121 -16.85 -14.14 3.28
CA ASP A 121 -17.34 -15.32 2.56
C ASP A 121 -18.87 -15.32 2.59
N SER A 122 -19.53 -15.11 1.44
CA SER A 122 -20.99 -15.07 1.36
C SER A 122 -21.65 -16.43 1.57
N GLY A 123 -20.96 -17.52 1.24
CA GLY A 123 -21.47 -18.88 1.39
C GLY A 123 -21.47 -19.34 2.84
N SER A 124 -20.47 -18.94 3.63
CA SER A 124 -20.40 -19.28 5.07
C SER A 124 -20.87 -18.17 6.01
N GLY A 125 -21.01 -16.94 5.52
CA GLY A 125 -21.37 -15.77 6.32
C GLY A 125 -20.29 -15.35 7.33
N ARG A 126 -19.02 -15.63 7.04
CA ARG A 126 -17.88 -15.47 7.98
C ARG A 126 -16.69 -14.76 7.32
N TYR A 127 -15.77 -14.30 8.16
CA TYR A 127 -14.49 -13.68 7.76
C TYR A 127 -13.29 -14.61 8.00
N SER A 128 -13.52 -15.90 8.23
CA SER A 128 -12.45 -16.86 8.55
C SER A 128 -11.42 -17.05 7.43
N LYS A 129 -11.71 -16.56 6.22
CA LYS A 129 -10.83 -16.59 5.05
C LYS A 129 -10.27 -15.21 4.68
N ALA A 130 -10.55 -14.19 5.49
CA ALA A 130 -10.09 -12.84 5.22
C ALA A 130 -8.56 -12.79 5.17
N VAL A 131 -8.03 -12.03 4.22
CA VAL A 131 -6.60 -11.78 4.11
C VAL A 131 -6.10 -10.93 5.28
N THR A 132 -4.81 -11.07 5.58
CA THR A 132 -4.10 -10.19 6.51
C THR A 132 -3.07 -9.40 5.74
N LEU A 133 -3.11 -8.07 5.85
CA LEU A 133 -2.09 -7.18 5.28
C LEU A 133 -1.10 -6.81 6.38
N GLN A 134 0.19 -6.89 6.09
CA GLN A 134 1.23 -6.47 7.01
C GLN A 134 1.69 -5.06 6.68
N GLY A 135 1.64 -4.18 7.66
CA GLY A 135 2.30 -2.88 7.63
C GLY A 135 3.69 -2.92 8.24
N ASN A 136 4.33 -1.76 8.22
CA ASN A 136 5.61 -1.57 8.87
C ASN A 136 5.48 -1.70 10.42
N HIS A 137 6.57 -2.09 11.09
CA HIS A 137 6.58 -2.46 12.53
C HIS A 137 5.59 -3.60 12.88
N ASP A 138 5.48 -4.61 12.00
CA ASP A 138 4.68 -5.83 12.23
C ASP A 138 3.21 -5.55 12.60
N THR A 139 2.64 -4.48 12.02
CA THR A 139 1.24 -4.13 12.26
C THR A 139 0.33 -4.87 11.30
N ASP A 140 -0.54 -5.74 11.82
CA ASP A 140 -1.44 -6.55 11.02
C ASP A 140 -2.82 -5.87 10.84
N TYR A 141 -3.25 -5.74 9.59
CA TYR A 141 -4.57 -5.24 9.21
C TYR A 141 -5.43 -6.41 8.72
N THR A 142 -6.40 -6.83 9.54
CA THR A 142 -7.32 -7.95 9.24
C THR A 142 -8.66 -7.76 9.96
N TRP A 143 -9.61 -8.68 9.76
CA TRP A 143 -11.01 -8.48 10.13
C TRP A 143 -11.26 -8.43 11.66
N ASP A 144 -10.42 -9.10 12.44
CA ASP A 144 -10.46 -9.20 13.90
C ASP A 144 -9.40 -8.34 14.61
N SER A 145 -8.59 -7.58 13.86
CA SER A 145 -7.60 -6.69 14.44
C SER A 145 -8.20 -5.34 14.83
N LYS A 146 -7.58 -4.66 15.81
CA LYS A 146 -7.94 -3.27 16.20
C LYS A 146 -7.71 -2.29 15.05
N THR A 147 -6.80 -2.64 14.15
CA THR A 147 -6.39 -1.94 12.94
C THR A 147 -7.15 -2.48 11.73
N LYS A 148 -8.42 -2.88 11.90
CA LYS A 148 -9.23 -3.40 10.80
C LYS A 148 -9.26 -2.42 9.61
N PRO A 149 -8.91 -2.86 8.38
CA PRO A 149 -8.97 -2.03 7.19
C PRO A 149 -10.42 -1.70 6.81
N ASN A 150 -10.62 -0.55 6.18
CA ASN A 150 -11.87 -0.24 5.49
C ASN A 150 -11.92 -1.05 4.18
N VAL A 151 -13.07 -1.62 3.83
CA VAL A 151 -13.24 -2.37 2.58
C VAL A 151 -14.15 -1.55 1.67
N ILE A 152 -13.52 -0.88 0.70
CA ILE A 152 -14.21 0.01 -0.26
C ILE A 152 -15.04 -0.82 -1.25
N TYR A 153 -14.55 -2.00 -1.62
CA TYR A 153 -15.20 -2.89 -2.58
C TYR A 153 -14.84 -4.34 -2.26
N ASP A 154 -15.83 -5.25 -2.29
CA ASP A 154 -15.62 -6.69 -2.06
C ASP A 154 -16.40 -7.52 -3.10
N GLY A 155 -15.76 -7.73 -4.25
CA GLY A 155 -16.26 -8.59 -5.32
C GLY A 155 -15.89 -10.06 -5.14
N CYS A 156 -14.83 -10.35 -4.37
CA CYS A 156 -14.34 -11.71 -4.11
C CYS A 156 -15.23 -12.52 -3.17
N LYS A 157 -16.25 -11.91 -2.57
CA LYS A 157 -17.12 -12.53 -1.56
C LYS A 157 -17.84 -13.80 -2.00
N ASP A 158 -18.09 -13.94 -3.29
CA ASP A 158 -18.76 -15.09 -3.90
C ASP A 158 -17.76 -16.06 -4.57
N GLY A 159 -16.46 -15.84 -4.41
CA GLY A 159 -15.41 -16.62 -5.07
C GLY A 159 -15.38 -16.45 -6.59
N LYS A 160 -15.95 -15.39 -7.15
CA LYS A 160 -15.92 -15.14 -8.60
C LYS A 160 -14.63 -14.43 -9.00
N TYR A 161 -14.37 -14.35 -10.30
CA TYR A 161 -13.31 -13.50 -10.83
C TYR A 161 -13.65 -12.02 -10.60
N ASP A 162 -12.97 -11.39 -9.65
CA ASP A 162 -13.17 -9.99 -9.30
C ASP A 162 -11.97 -9.46 -8.48
N LYS A 163 -12.19 -8.42 -7.68
CA LYS A 163 -11.24 -7.83 -6.75
C LYS A 163 -11.87 -7.44 -5.42
N THR A 164 -11.03 -7.26 -4.41
CA THR A 164 -11.36 -6.62 -3.14
C THR A 164 -10.38 -5.48 -2.91
N VAL A 165 -10.91 -4.29 -2.57
CA VAL A 165 -10.13 -3.07 -2.37
C VAL A 165 -10.18 -2.68 -0.90
N PHE A 166 -9.01 -2.70 -0.27
CA PHE A 166 -8.79 -2.28 1.11
C PHE A 166 -8.26 -0.86 1.13
N GLU A 167 -8.72 -0.07 2.10
CA GLU A 167 -8.19 1.24 2.43
C GLU A 167 -7.78 1.26 3.89
N ILE A 168 -6.52 1.57 4.13
CA ILE A 168 -5.96 1.74 5.47
C ILE A 168 -5.66 3.21 5.66
N THR A 169 -6.22 3.76 6.73
CA THR A 169 -6.03 5.14 7.14
C THR A 169 -5.56 5.16 8.59
N THR A 170 -4.42 5.76 8.88
CA THR A 170 -3.86 5.83 10.25
C THR A 170 -3.18 7.18 10.51
N ALA A 171 -3.22 7.62 11.77
CA ALA A 171 -2.42 8.73 12.27
C ALA A 171 -1.06 8.26 12.84
N LYS A 172 -0.88 6.95 13.01
CA LYS A 172 0.38 6.36 13.46
C LYS A 172 1.25 6.07 12.23
N MET A 173 2.01 7.08 11.84
CA MET A 173 2.75 7.12 10.57
C MET A 173 3.78 5.98 10.39
N PHE A 174 4.19 5.31 11.47
CA PHE A 174 5.11 4.17 11.42
C PHE A 174 4.46 2.83 11.05
N GLU A 175 3.12 2.72 11.09
CA GLU A 175 2.38 1.50 10.74
C GLU A 175 2.21 1.30 9.22
N LEU A 176 2.48 2.35 8.41
CA LEU A 176 2.49 2.30 6.94
C LEU A 176 3.91 2.58 6.42
N PRO A 177 4.25 2.11 5.20
CA PRO A 177 3.39 1.45 4.21
C PRO A 177 3.17 -0.05 4.47
N ILE A 178 2.26 -0.65 3.68
CA ILE A 178 2.05 -2.10 3.59
C ILE A 178 3.28 -2.76 2.95
N THR A 179 3.78 -3.81 3.57
CA THR A 179 4.99 -4.56 3.19
C THR A 179 4.72 -5.99 2.76
N ASP A 180 3.60 -6.59 3.20
CA ASP A 180 3.30 -7.99 2.89
C ASP A 180 1.79 -8.31 2.95
N LEU A 181 1.44 -9.53 2.52
CA LEU A 181 0.10 -10.08 2.44
C LEU A 181 0.13 -11.54 2.90
N LYS A 182 -0.89 -11.97 3.62
CA LYS A 182 -1.15 -13.37 3.95
C LYS A 182 -2.54 -13.76 3.50
N VAL A 183 -2.64 -14.84 2.74
CA VAL A 183 -3.88 -15.27 2.09
C VAL A 183 -4.28 -16.64 2.58
N VAL A 184 -5.52 -16.78 3.07
CA VAL A 184 -6.03 -18.01 3.67
C VAL A 184 -6.68 -18.96 2.66
N ASP A 185 -7.38 -18.42 1.65
CA ASP A 185 -8.16 -19.22 0.69
C ASP A 185 -7.41 -19.43 -0.64
N ILE A 186 -6.28 -20.13 -0.55
CA ILE A 186 -5.45 -20.54 -1.70
C ILE A 186 -5.06 -22.03 -1.57
N GLY A 187 -4.43 -22.56 -2.62
CA GLY A 187 -3.86 -23.92 -2.65
C GLY A 187 -4.56 -24.87 -3.60
N LYS A 188 -5.79 -24.57 -4.04
CA LYS A 188 -6.51 -25.39 -5.02
C LYS A 188 -6.17 -25.02 -6.47
N ASP A 189 -6.36 -25.96 -7.37
CA ASP A 189 -6.05 -25.84 -8.80
C ASP A 189 -6.81 -24.72 -9.51
N ASP A 190 -8.02 -24.42 -9.05
CA ASP A 190 -8.92 -23.42 -9.59
C ASP A 190 -8.79 -22.06 -8.90
N GLN A 191 -8.00 -21.96 -7.83
CA GLN A 191 -7.78 -20.73 -7.06
C GLN A 191 -6.62 -19.90 -7.62
N ARG A 192 -6.84 -18.60 -7.75
CA ARG A 192 -5.83 -17.62 -8.18
C ARG A 192 -6.01 -16.26 -7.56
#